data_AF-A0A6L5XP62-F1
#
_entry.id   AF-A0A6L5XP62-F1
#
_cell.length_a   1.000
_cell.length_b   1.000
_cell.length_c   1.000
_cell.angle_alpha   90.00
_cell.angle_beta   90.00
_cell.angle_gamma   90.00
#
_symmetry.space_group_name_H-M   'P 1'
#
loop_
_entity.id
_entity.type
_entity.pdbx_description
1 polymer ?
#
loop_
_entity_poly.entity_id
_entity_poly.type
_entity_poly.pdbx_seq_one_letter_code
_entity_poly.pdbx_strand_id
1 'polypeptide(L)'
;MQYYLRHYFDPDFDYLRPKPGGSADGKSDLYSLGYVQNVIAGQLLAEIIPLEKWETEPDPRFVLNKPELPAGANTRVDPAYPNYLLSDANGYVFYNEGKITVKRLLNVRQDVSFRTGNIFFVGNMAIHGSVRSGFSVQANNLRIMGMVEGGVARARRDLMVDGGARGGAGQHCLLDAGDKLLTPFLEKIEARARGNMVVDKYCLYSTVYAGANLVVRERLYGSTINAYGSVYVGKQLGNKAAVPTQIYLGYDPLSIRQLEKIDSLISNLSQTITHLKAVAGHLPPDASDASRKLARLVEQRERSMKRRTELWSRLYLDEKSMQNCRLMVPGKVFPGVEISVGRAFMLVERPYENVCFRLCYDDIVVEPLPPADKGKQK
;
A
#
# COMPACT_ATOMS: atom_id res chain seq x y z
N MET A 1 52.67 -6.37 -8.85
CA MET A 1 51.93 -5.24 -8.26
C MET A 1 50.68 -5.82 -7.62
N GLN A 2 50.43 -5.53 -6.34
CA GLN A 2 49.23 -5.99 -5.64
C GLN A 2 48.15 -4.92 -5.69
N TYR A 3 46.89 -5.34 -5.66
CA TYR A 3 45.73 -4.47 -5.68
C TYR A 3 44.83 -4.79 -4.50
N TYR A 4 44.03 -3.81 -4.08
CA TYR A 4 43.00 -3.98 -3.07
C TYR A 4 41.62 -3.82 -3.72
N LEU A 5 40.72 -4.76 -3.42
CA LEU A 5 39.32 -4.65 -3.81
C LEU A 5 38.55 -3.92 -2.71
N ARG A 6 38.22 -2.66 -2.94
CA ARG A 6 37.40 -1.85 -2.04
C ARG A 6 35.92 -2.13 -2.31
N HIS A 7 35.17 -2.51 -1.28
CA HIS A 7 33.72 -2.69 -1.36
C HIS A 7 32.97 -1.44 -0.92
N TYR A 8 31.82 -1.21 -1.56
CA TYR A 8 30.82 -0.22 -1.16
C TYR A 8 29.56 -0.87 -0.56
N PHE A 9 29.70 -2.13 -0.14
CA PHE A 9 28.72 -2.92 0.61
C PHE A 9 29.47 -3.76 1.65
N ASP A 10 28.77 -4.27 2.66
CA ASP A 10 29.33 -5.17 3.67
C ASP A 10 29.52 -6.58 3.08
N PRO A 11 30.76 -7.04 2.83
CA PRO A 11 31.02 -8.35 2.25
C PRO A 11 30.72 -9.50 3.21
N ASP A 12 30.68 -9.23 4.52
CA ASP A 12 30.47 -10.21 5.59
C ASP A 12 28.99 -10.21 6.08
N PHE A 13 28.10 -9.55 5.35
CA PHE A 13 26.69 -9.42 5.70
C PHE A 13 25.98 -10.78 5.82
N ASP A 14 25.47 -11.06 7.02
CA ASP A 14 24.68 -12.25 7.32
C ASP A 14 23.24 -11.87 7.71
N TYR A 15 22.30 -12.16 6.82
CA TYR A 15 20.86 -11.93 7.04
C TYR A 15 20.26 -12.84 8.14
N LEU A 16 20.96 -13.89 8.57
CA LEU A 16 20.55 -14.75 9.70
C LEU A 16 20.91 -14.15 11.05
N ARG A 17 21.86 -13.21 11.08
CA ARG A 17 22.30 -12.49 12.27
C ARG A 17 22.19 -10.98 12.04
N PRO A 18 21.00 -10.47 11.72
CA PRO A 18 20.84 -9.05 11.54
C PRO A 18 21.14 -8.34 12.86
N LYS A 19 22.08 -7.39 12.83
CA LYS A 19 22.37 -6.55 13.99
C LYS A 19 21.34 -5.41 14.01
N PRO A 20 20.75 -5.07 15.17
CA PRO A 20 19.89 -3.90 15.27
C PRO A 20 20.62 -2.68 14.72
N GLY A 21 19.99 -1.95 13.81
CA GLY A 21 20.55 -0.70 13.32
C GLY A 21 20.75 0.26 14.49
N GLY A 22 21.99 0.69 14.70
CA GLY A 22 22.28 1.79 15.60
C GLY A 22 21.75 3.08 14.99
N SER A 23 20.72 3.68 15.59
CA SER A 23 20.45 5.10 15.33
C SER A 23 21.60 5.92 15.89
N ALA A 24 21.92 7.05 15.27
CA ALA A 24 22.95 7.99 15.75
C ALA A 24 22.73 8.44 17.22
N ASP A 25 21.51 8.28 17.75
CA ASP A 25 21.10 8.63 19.12
C ASP A 25 21.09 7.47 20.13
N GLY A 26 21.67 6.30 19.81
CA GLY A 26 21.79 5.19 20.78
C GLY A 26 20.48 4.48 21.16
N LYS A 27 19.33 4.86 20.58
CA LYS A 27 18.11 4.04 20.61
C LYS A 27 18.18 2.96 19.54
N SER A 28 18.19 1.70 19.97
CA SER A 28 18.11 0.54 19.07
C SER A 28 16.74 0.49 18.39
N ASP A 29 16.73 0.60 17.06
CA ASP A 29 15.51 0.37 16.28
C ASP A 29 15.32 -1.14 16.11
N LEU A 30 14.60 -1.75 17.05
CA LEU A 30 14.25 -3.18 17.04
C LEU A 30 13.42 -3.61 15.82
N TYR A 31 12.89 -2.65 15.06
CA TYR A 31 12.13 -2.93 13.84
C TYR A 31 12.98 -2.83 12.58
N SER A 32 14.11 -2.11 12.58
CA SER A 32 14.98 -1.96 11.40
C SER A 32 16.27 -2.76 11.57
N LEU A 33 16.18 -4.04 11.22
CA LEU A 33 17.25 -5.03 11.39
C LEU A 33 18.23 -5.09 10.20
N GLY A 34 18.00 -4.32 9.14
CA GLY A 34 18.89 -4.29 7.98
C GLY A 34 18.94 -5.63 7.22
N TYR A 35 17.79 -6.30 7.04
CA TYR A 35 17.69 -7.65 6.45
C TYR A 35 18.30 -7.80 5.04
N VAL A 36 18.54 -6.69 4.32
CA VAL A 36 19.02 -6.72 2.95
C VAL A 36 19.87 -5.50 2.60
N GLN A 37 20.95 -5.72 1.84
CA GLN A 37 21.80 -4.67 1.29
C GLN A 37 21.31 -4.26 -0.10
N ASN A 38 20.42 -3.26 -0.14
CA ASN A 38 19.83 -2.77 -1.38
C ASN A 38 20.85 -2.09 -2.29
N VAL A 39 20.77 -2.40 -3.59
CA VAL A 39 21.54 -1.72 -4.63
C VAL A 39 20.65 -1.37 -5.82
N ILE A 40 20.95 -0.25 -6.47
CA ILE A 40 20.25 0.21 -7.69
C ILE A 40 21.13 0.04 -8.93
N ALA A 41 20.51 -0.07 -10.10
CA ALA A 41 21.23 -0.13 -11.36
C ALA A 41 22.13 1.11 -11.55
N GLY A 42 23.39 0.89 -11.90
CA GLY A 42 24.43 1.91 -12.02
C GLY A 42 25.18 2.22 -10.73
N GLN A 43 24.79 1.66 -9.58
CA GLN A 43 25.51 1.88 -8.32
C GLN A 43 26.88 1.18 -8.33
N LEU A 44 27.91 1.87 -7.86
CA LEU A 44 29.25 1.31 -7.64
C LEU A 44 29.20 0.29 -6.49
N LEU A 45 29.65 -0.94 -6.77
CA LEU A 45 29.68 -2.06 -5.82
C LEU A 45 31.07 -2.29 -5.28
N ALA A 46 32.07 -2.26 -6.16
CA ALA A 46 33.46 -2.42 -5.80
C ALA A 46 34.39 -1.69 -6.76
N GLU A 47 35.57 -1.32 -6.26
CA GLU A 47 36.62 -0.65 -7.00
C GLU A 47 37.96 -1.37 -6.76
N ILE A 48 38.75 -1.55 -7.81
CA ILE A 48 40.15 -1.98 -7.69
C ILE A 48 41.05 -0.75 -7.53
N ILE A 49 41.83 -0.75 -6.46
CA ILE A 49 42.79 0.31 -6.12
C ILE A 49 44.18 -0.33 -6.01
N PRO A 50 45.25 0.25 -6.58
CA PRO A 50 46.61 -0.21 -6.32
C PRO A 50 46.92 -0.17 -4.82
N LEU A 51 47.51 -1.23 -4.27
CA LEU A 51 47.71 -1.37 -2.83
C LEU A 51 48.55 -0.23 -2.23
N GLU A 52 49.47 0.34 -3.02
CA GLU A 52 50.29 1.51 -2.67
C GLU A 52 49.46 2.77 -2.34
N LYS A 53 48.23 2.86 -2.87
CA LYS A 53 47.31 3.98 -2.63
C LYS A 53 46.29 3.69 -1.51
N TRP A 54 46.38 2.54 -0.86
CA TRP A 54 45.48 2.15 0.21
C TRP A 54 46.02 2.64 1.56
N GLU A 55 45.25 3.46 2.26
CA GLU A 55 45.72 4.19 3.45
C GLU A 55 45.59 3.41 4.76
N THR A 56 44.78 2.33 4.79
CA THR A 56 44.48 1.54 6.00
C THR A 56 45.16 0.16 5.91
N GLU A 57 45.29 -0.58 7.02
CA GLU A 57 45.68 -1.99 6.94
C GLU A 57 44.68 -2.77 6.07
N PRO A 58 45.11 -3.36 4.94
CA PRO A 58 44.22 -4.07 4.02
C PRO A 58 43.82 -5.42 4.60
N ASP A 59 42.53 -5.79 4.48
CA ASP A 59 42.10 -7.16 4.76
C ASP A 59 42.75 -8.10 3.73
N PRO A 60 43.57 -9.07 4.15
CA PRO A 60 44.25 -9.99 3.24
C PRO A 60 43.30 -10.75 2.30
N ARG A 61 42.03 -10.93 2.67
CA ARG A 61 41.01 -11.61 1.86
C ARG A 61 40.68 -10.87 0.56
N PHE A 62 40.90 -9.56 0.53
CA PHE A 62 40.55 -8.70 -0.60
C PHE A 62 41.76 -8.15 -1.35
N VAL A 63 42.96 -8.65 -1.03
CA VAL A 63 44.18 -8.37 -1.78
C VAL A 63 44.24 -9.25 -3.02
N LEU A 64 44.37 -8.62 -4.18
CA LEU A 64 44.40 -9.27 -5.49
C LEU A 64 45.81 -9.20 -6.09
N ASN A 65 46.25 -10.33 -6.66
CA ASN A 65 47.52 -10.40 -7.41
C ASN A 65 47.39 -9.89 -8.86
N LYS A 66 46.16 -9.78 -9.36
CA LYS A 66 45.81 -9.27 -10.68
C LYS A 66 44.63 -8.29 -10.55
N PRO A 67 44.55 -7.25 -11.40
CA PRO A 67 43.45 -6.29 -11.36
C PRO A 67 42.20 -6.86 -12.04
N GLU A 68 41.72 -8.02 -11.59
CA GLU A 68 40.53 -8.69 -12.12
C GLU A 68 39.36 -8.48 -11.16
N LEU A 69 38.28 -7.86 -11.66
CA LEU A 69 37.07 -7.66 -10.88
C LEU A 69 36.30 -8.98 -10.73
N PRO A 70 35.87 -9.35 -9.52
CA PRO A 70 35.08 -10.55 -9.29
C PRO A 70 33.61 -10.35 -9.74
N ALA A 71 33.39 -10.10 -11.03
CA ALA A 71 32.09 -9.81 -11.60
C ALA A 71 31.21 -11.07 -11.66
N GLY A 72 30.08 -11.04 -10.95
CA GLY A 72 29.04 -12.06 -10.96
C GLY A 72 27.80 -11.64 -11.74
N ALA A 73 26.69 -12.35 -11.55
CA ALA A 73 25.45 -12.07 -12.26
C ALA A 73 24.87 -10.69 -11.90
N ASN A 74 24.26 -10.01 -12.88
CA ASN A 74 23.70 -8.65 -12.75
C ASN A 74 24.71 -7.59 -12.27
N THR A 75 25.99 -7.78 -12.59
CA THR A 75 27.03 -6.76 -12.43
C THR A 75 27.69 -6.50 -13.78
N ARG A 76 28.26 -5.31 -13.95
CA ARG A 76 29.02 -4.96 -15.14
C ARG A 76 30.23 -4.12 -14.76
N VAL A 77 31.31 -4.24 -15.52
CA VAL A 77 32.45 -3.32 -15.42
C VAL A 77 32.06 -2.01 -16.10
N ASP A 78 32.48 -0.89 -15.52
CA ASP A 78 32.26 0.42 -16.13
C ASP A 78 33.11 0.55 -17.42
N PRO A 79 32.52 0.89 -18.59
CA PRO A 79 33.26 1.05 -19.84
C PRO A 79 34.30 2.18 -19.82
N ALA A 80 34.07 3.24 -19.04
CA ALA A 80 34.97 4.38 -18.90
C ALA A 80 36.02 4.14 -17.80
N TYR A 81 35.67 3.36 -16.77
CA TYR A 81 36.55 3.04 -15.63
C TYR A 81 36.68 1.52 -15.44
N PRO A 82 37.63 0.85 -16.11
CA PRO A 82 37.78 -0.62 -16.07
C PRO A 82 38.02 -1.22 -14.67
N ASN A 83 38.36 -0.40 -13.68
CA ASN A 83 38.54 -0.79 -12.29
C ASN A 83 37.24 -0.74 -11.46
N TYR A 84 36.12 -0.27 -12.03
CA TYR A 84 34.84 -0.11 -11.32
C TYR A 84 33.88 -1.25 -11.69
N LEU A 85 33.31 -1.87 -10.65
CA LEU A 85 32.21 -2.82 -10.80
C LEU A 85 30.91 -2.14 -10.40
N LEU A 86 29.99 -2.02 -11.36
CA LEU A 86 28.67 -1.44 -11.16
C LEU A 86 27.60 -2.52 -11.09
N SER A 87 26.50 -2.21 -10.40
CA SER A 87 25.29 -2.99 -10.49
C SER A 87 24.60 -2.78 -11.83
N ASP A 88 24.15 -3.86 -12.46
CA ASP A 88 23.35 -3.81 -13.69
C ASP A 88 21.84 -3.84 -13.43
N ALA A 89 21.42 -4.07 -12.18
CA ALA A 89 20.01 -4.19 -11.83
C ALA A 89 19.70 -3.67 -10.41
N ASN A 90 18.42 -3.38 -10.17
CA ASN A 90 17.93 -3.16 -8.80
C ASN A 90 17.81 -4.49 -8.07
N GLY A 91 18.36 -4.59 -6.86
CA GLY A 91 18.36 -5.83 -6.11
C GLY A 91 19.11 -5.74 -4.80
N TYR A 92 19.67 -6.86 -4.36
CA TYR A 92 20.63 -6.91 -3.26
C TYR A 92 21.94 -7.53 -3.68
N VAL A 93 23.03 -7.01 -3.12
CA VAL A 93 24.40 -7.44 -3.39
C VAL A 93 24.89 -8.42 -2.34
N PHE A 94 25.61 -9.45 -2.78
CA PHE A 94 26.27 -10.44 -1.91
C PHE A 94 27.37 -11.17 -2.69
N TYR A 95 28.22 -11.88 -1.96
CA TYR A 95 29.20 -12.80 -2.55
C TYR A 95 28.58 -14.15 -2.87
N ASN A 96 28.73 -14.61 -4.11
CA ASN A 96 28.37 -15.95 -4.55
C ASN A 96 29.58 -16.61 -5.21
N GLU A 97 30.11 -17.68 -4.62
CA GLU A 97 31.26 -18.43 -5.15
C GLU A 97 32.46 -17.51 -5.49
N GLY A 98 32.77 -16.57 -4.60
CA GLY A 98 33.87 -15.60 -4.77
C GLY A 98 33.57 -14.45 -5.74
N LYS A 99 32.37 -14.39 -6.34
CA LYS A 99 31.95 -13.31 -7.24
C LYS A 99 30.90 -12.40 -6.60
N ILE A 100 31.03 -11.09 -6.83
CA ILE A 100 30.04 -10.09 -6.41
C ILE A 100 28.84 -10.21 -7.33
N THR A 101 27.69 -10.55 -6.76
CA THR A 101 26.46 -10.84 -7.50
C THR A 101 25.31 -10.00 -6.99
N VAL A 102 24.44 -9.56 -7.90
CA VAL A 102 23.19 -8.87 -7.54
C VAL A 102 21.99 -9.77 -7.85
N LYS A 103 21.11 -9.97 -6.87
CA LYS A 103 19.84 -10.70 -7.05
C LYS A 103 18.66 -9.74 -7.03
N ARG A 104 17.81 -9.84 -8.06
CA ARG A 104 16.63 -8.98 -8.28
C ARG A 104 15.40 -9.39 -7.46
N LEU A 105 15.38 -10.65 -7.00
CA LEU A 105 14.30 -11.24 -6.21
C LEU A 105 14.81 -11.59 -4.82
N LEU A 106 14.19 -11.01 -3.79
CA LEU A 106 14.42 -11.36 -2.40
C LEU A 106 13.40 -12.41 -1.96
N ASN A 107 13.88 -13.58 -1.52
CA ASN A 107 13.03 -14.63 -0.95
C ASN A 107 13.17 -14.63 0.58
N VAL A 108 12.16 -14.16 1.28
CA VAL A 108 12.08 -14.19 2.74
C VAL A 108 11.41 -15.51 3.14
N ARG A 109 12.20 -16.51 3.52
CA ARG A 109 11.73 -17.88 3.80
C ARG A 109 11.14 -18.08 5.20
N GLN A 110 10.73 -17.00 5.84
CA GLN A 110 10.20 -16.98 7.20
C GLN A 110 9.18 -15.85 7.37
N ASP A 111 8.55 -15.79 8.54
CA ASP A 111 7.64 -14.72 8.90
C ASP A 111 8.37 -13.39 9.09
N VAL A 112 7.72 -12.30 8.71
CA VAL A 112 8.16 -10.94 9.06
C VAL A 112 7.63 -10.64 10.46
N SER A 113 8.55 -10.68 11.42
CA SER A 113 8.32 -10.63 12.86
C SER A 113 9.52 -10.01 13.56
N PHE A 114 9.59 -10.03 14.90
CA PHE A 114 10.74 -9.51 15.67
C PHE A 114 12.09 -10.11 15.29
N ARG A 115 12.11 -11.32 14.69
CA ARG A 115 13.33 -11.95 14.20
C ARG A 115 13.85 -11.34 12.90
N THR A 116 12.96 -10.83 12.07
CA THR A 116 13.26 -10.37 10.70
C THR A 116 13.26 -8.85 10.61
N GLY A 117 12.44 -8.19 11.44
CA GLY A 117 12.20 -6.75 11.37
C GLY A 117 11.36 -6.37 10.15
N ASN A 118 11.16 -5.08 9.98
CA ASN A 118 10.62 -4.48 8.77
C ASN A 118 11.58 -4.68 7.61
N ILE A 119 11.04 -4.93 6.43
CA ILE A 119 11.84 -5.20 5.23
C ILE A 119 11.49 -4.19 4.15
N PHE A 120 12.48 -3.39 3.75
CA PHE A 120 12.41 -2.55 2.57
C PHE A 120 13.34 -3.13 1.49
N PHE A 121 12.77 -3.43 0.33
CA PHE A 121 13.52 -3.98 -0.80
C PHE A 121 13.24 -3.21 -2.09
N VAL A 122 14.28 -2.80 -2.82
CA VAL A 122 14.11 -2.01 -4.05
C VAL A 122 13.61 -2.83 -5.24
N GLY A 123 13.73 -4.16 -5.18
CA GLY A 123 13.33 -5.09 -6.23
C GLY A 123 12.02 -5.83 -5.93
N ASN A 124 11.90 -7.04 -6.47
CA ASN A 124 10.75 -7.92 -6.23
C ASN A 124 10.96 -8.74 -4.96
N MET A 125 9.93 -8.90 -4.13
CA MET A 125 10.03 -9.65 -2.88
C MET A 125 8.96 -10.73 -2.82
N ALA A 126 9.39 -11.94 -2.46
CA ALA A 126 8.52 -13.07 -2.14
C ALA A 126 8.71 -13.44 -0.67
N ILE A 127 7.65 -13.36 0.11
CA ILE A 127 7.61 -13.75 1.52
C ILE A 127 6.88 -15.08 1.59
N HIS A 128 7.58 -16.13 2.02
CA HIS A 128 6.99 -17.46 2.17
C HIS A 128 6.15 -17.57 3.45
N GLY A 129 6.48 -16.78 4.48
CA GLY A 129 5.73 -16.68 5.72
C GLY A 129 4.64 -15.61 5.71
N SER A 130 4.19 -15.27 6.91
CA SER A 130 3.21 -14.22 7.18
C SER A 130 3.86 -12.90 7.58
N VAL A 131 3.16 -11.78 7.36
CA VAL A 131 3.55 -10.48 7.93
C VAL A 131 2.76 -10.26 9.21
N ARG A 132 3.47 -10.29 10.34
CA ARG A 132 2.88 -10.23 11.67
C ARG A 132 2.51 -8.80 12.08
N SER A 133 1.70 -8.71 13.13
CA SER A 133 1.18 -7.44 13.63
C SER A 133 2.29 -6.48 14.01
N GLY A 134 2.17 -5.23 13.57
CA GLY A 134 3.15 -4.18 13.83
C GLY A 134 4.38 -4.19 12.92
N PHE A 135 4.51 -5.16 12.01
CA PHE A 135 5.58 -5.20 11.03
C PHE A 135 5.13 -4.65 9.68
N SER A 136 6.10 -4.14 8.93
CA SER A 136 5.89 -3.57 7.61
C SER A 136 6.87 -4.11 6.59
N VAL A 137 6.36 -4.30 5.38
CA VAL A 137 7.12 -4.77 4.22
C VAL A 137 6.87 -3.86 3.04
N GLN A 138 7.92 -3.53 2.31
CA GLN A 138 7.85 -2.66 1.14
C GLN A 138 8.74 -3.19 0.01
N ALA A 139 8.16 -3.35 -1.18
CA ALA A 139 8.88 -3.78 -2.37
C ALA A 139 8.30 -3.18 -3.67
N ASN A 140 8.96 -3.45 -4.81
CA ASN A 140 8.44 -3.06 -6.11
C ASN A 140 7.23 -3.91 -6.50
N ASN A 141 7.42 -5.23 -6.60
CA ASN A 141 6.35 -6.22 -6.63
C ASN A 141 6.46 -7.08 -5.37
N LEU A 142 5.33 -7.42 -4.77
CA LEU A 142 5.31 -8.15 -3.49
C LEU A 142 4.34 -9.32 -3.57
N ARG A 143 4.86 -10.52 -3.29
CA ARG A 143 4.05 -11.72 -3.09
C ARG A 143 4.23 -12.23 -1.67
N ILE A 144 3.13 -12.43 -0.96
CA ILE A 144 3.10 -12.97 0.40
C ILE A 144 2.34 -14.29 0.32
N MET A 145 3.01 -15.40 0.58
CA MET A 145 2.39 -16.74 0.54
C MET A 145 1.58 -17.02 1.82
N GLY A 146 2.02 -16.46 2.95
CA GLY A 146 1.27 -16.48 4.20
C GLY A 146 0.17 -15.41 4.25
N MET A 147 -0.23 -15.06 5.47
CA MET A 147 -1.26 -14.07 5.76
C MET A 147 -0.64 -12.72 6.16
N VAL A 148 -1.37 -11.63 5.95
CA VAL A 148 -1.07 -10.34 6.61
C VAL A 148 -2.00 -10.19 7.81
N GLU A 149 -1.44 -10.24 9.02
CA GLU A 149 -2.19 -10.22 10.28
C GLU A 149 -1.83 -8.96 11.09
N GLY A 150 -2.60 -7.88 10.93
CA GLY A 150 -2.29 -6.61 11.60
C GLY A 150 -0.97 -5.94 11.14
N GLY A 151 -0.40 -6.41 10.02
CA GLY A 151 0.80 -5.86 9.41
C GLY A 151 0.50 -4.88 8.28
N VAL A 152 1.57 -4.28 7.74
CA VAL A 152 1.50 -3.34 6.62
C VAL A 152 2.27 -3.89 5.43
N ALA A 153 1.61 -4.06 4.28
CA ALA A 153 2.25 -4.48 3.05
C ALA A 153 2.10 -3.39 1.97
N ARG A 154 3.23 -2.91 1.45
CA ARG A 154 3.26 -1.89 0.39
C ARG A 154 4.00 -2.41 -0.84
N ALA A 155 3.34 -2.40 -1.99
CA ALA A 155 3.95 -2.68 -3.28
C ALA A 155 3.87 -1.44 -4.17
N ARG A 156 4.97 -1.07 -4.82
CA ARG A 156 4.96 0.02 -5.81
C ARG A 156 4.14 -0.33 -7.06
N ARG A 157 4.04 -1.62 -7.39
CA ARG A 157 3.25 -2.17 -8.50
C ARG A 157 2.24 -3.16 -7.95
N ASP A 158 2.44 -4.45 -8.21
CA ASP A 158 1.48 -5.49 -7.88
C ASP A 158 1.73 -6.08 -6.49
N LEU A 159 0.63 -6.31 -5.75
CA LEU A 159 0.61 -6.99 -4.46
C LEU A 159 -0.28 -8.24 -4.55
N MET A 160 0.29 -9.40 -4.24
CA MET A 160 -0.43 -10.66 -4.16
C MET A 160 -0.26 -11.26 -2.77
N VAL A 161 -1.37 -11.60 -2.11
CA VAL A 161 -1.38 -12.23 -0.79
C VAL A 161 -2.15 -13.54 -0.89
N ASP A 162 -1.47 -14.69 -0.82
CA ASP A 162 -2.08 -16.00 -1.03
C ASP A 162 -2.84 -16.49 0.22
N GLY A 163 -2.43 -16.06 1.42
CA GLY A 163 -3.07 -16.45 2.69
C GLY A 163 -4.22 -15.55 3.13
N GLY A 164 -4.48 -14.44 2.43
CA GLY A 164 -5.48 -13.43 2.82
C GLY A 164 -4.94 -12.38 3.79
N ALA A 165 -5.81 -11.46 4.19
CA ALA A 165 -5.45 -10.40 5.13
C ALA A 165 -6.54 -10.14 6.16
N ARG A 166 -6.11 -10.00 7.42
CA ARG A 166 -6.96 -9.81 8.58
C ARG A 166 -6.40 -8.75 9.52
N GLY A 167 -7.29 -7.89 9.99
CA GLY A 167 -7.00 -6.88 11.01
C GLY A 167 -6.71 -7.53 12.36
N GLY A 168 -5.63 -7.07 13.00
CA GLY A 168 -5.38 -7.33 14.43
C GLY A 168 -6.20 -6.40 15.32
N ALA A 169 -6.04 -6.54 16.64
CA ALA A 169 -6.76 -5.76 17.65
C ALA A 169 -6.56 -4.23 17.53
N GLY A 170 -5.51 -3.77 16.84
CA GLY A 170 -5.19 -2.34 16.68
C GLY A 170 -5.72 -1.67 15.40
N GLN A 171 -6.51 -2.33 14.55
CA GLN A 171 -7.01 -1.77 13.26
C GLN A 171 -5.94 -1.23 12.28
N HIS A 172 -4.65 -1.51 12.49
CA HIS A 172 -3.56 -0.98 11.66
C HIS A 172 -3.11 -1.92 10.52
N CYS A 173 -4.03 -2.72 9.97
CA CYS A 173 -3.72 -3.59 8.84
C CYS A 173 -3.96 -2.84 7.52
N LEU A 174 -2.91 -2.70 6.71
CA LEU A 174 -2.95 -1.98 5.44
C LEU A 174 -2.31 -2.82 4.33
N LEU A 175 -3.06 -3.01 3.25
CA LEU A 175 -2.53 -3.44 1.95
C LEU A 175 -2.53 -2.24 1.01
N ASP A 176 -1.37 -1.88 0.46
CA ASP A 176 -1.23 -0.74 -0.45
C ASP A 176 -0.50 -1.18 -1.72
N ALA A 177 -1.22 -1.25 -2.84
CA ALA A 177 -0.70 -1.63 -4.14
C ALA A 177 -0.73 -0.45 -5.11
N GLY A 178 0.40 -0.18 -5.76
CA GLY A 178 0.49 0.87 -6.77
C GLY A 178 -0.12 0.51 -8.12
N ASP A 179 -0.48 -0.76 -8.35
CA ASP A 179 -1.28 -1.21 -9.50
C ASP A 179 -2.33 -2.26 -9.03
N LYS A 180 -2.06 -3.57 -9.17
CA LYS A 180 -3.06 -4.61 -8.87
C LYS A 180 -2.93 -5.17 -7.45
N LEU A 181 -4.07 -5.51 -6.86
CA LEU A 181 -4.13 -6.24 -5.58
C LEU A 181 -4.94 -7.53 -5.74
N LEU A 182 -4.33 -8.67 -5.44
CA LEU A 182 -4.98 -9.99 -5.42
C LEU A 182 -4.88 -10.59 -4.02
N THR A 183 -6.01 -11.02 -3.47
CA THR A 183 -6.08 -11.69 -2.17
C THR A 183 -7.30 -12.61 -2.07
N PRO A 184 -7.27 -13.72 -1.32
CA PRO A 184 -8.45 -14.51 -1.07
C PRO A 184 -9.50 -13.78 -0.25
N PHE A 185 -9.09 -13.02 0.78
CA PHE A 185 -10.05 -12.33 1.64
C PHE A 185 -9.46 -11.09 2.30
N LEU A 186 -10.36 -10.18 2.68
CA LEU A 186 -10.10 -8.97 3.44
C LEU A 186 -11.03 -8.96 4.65
N GLU A 187 -10.50 -8.83 5.85
CA GLU A 187 -11.31 -8.79 7.08
C GLU A 187 -10.79 -7.75 8.07
N LYS A 188 -11.55 -6.69 8.38
CA LYS A 188 -11.14 -5.62 9.31
C LYS A 188 -9.85 -4.91 8.89
N ILE A 189 -9.69 -4.63 7.60
CA ILE A 189 -8.48 -3.97 7.07
C ILE A 189 -8.79 -2.78 6.18
N GLU A 190 -7.77 -1.98 5.91
CA GLU A 190 -7.77 -1.03 4.81
C GLU A 190 -7.01 -1.61 3.61
N ALA A 191 -7.64 -1.67 2.44
CA ALA A 191 -7.03 -2.15 1.21
C ALA A 191 -7.06 -1.07 0.13
N ARG A 192 -5.91 -0.83 -0.50
CA ARG A 192 -5.74 0.20 -1.53
C ARG A 192 -5.07 -0.40 -2.76
N ALA A 193 -5.63 -0.12 -3.93
CA ALA A 193 -5.04 -0.42 -5.22
C ALA A 193 -5.31 0.74 -6.18
N ARG A 194 -4.29 1.19 -6.92
CA ARG A 194 -4.52 2.19 -7.99
C ARG A 194 -5.16 1.58 -9.24
N GLY A 195 -4.98 0.28 -9.43
CA GLY A 195 -5.57 -0.49 -10.52
C GLY A 195 -6.72 -1.36 -10.05
N ASN A 196 -6.80 -2.58 -10.62
CA ASN A 196 -7.84 -3.54 -10.31
C ASN A 196 -7.57 -4.29 -9.00
N MET A 197 -8.63 -4.59 -8.27
CA MET A 197 -8.59 -5.39 -7.06
C MET A 197 -9.45 -6.64 -7.20
N VAL A 198 -8.90 -7.79 -6.82
CA VAL A 198 -9.61 -9.07 -6.87
C VAL A 198 -9.54 -9.74 -5.50
N VAL A 199 -10.73 -10.01 -4.96
CA VAL A 199 -10.96 -10.74 -3.70
C VAL A 199 -11.65 -12.06 -4.02
N ASP A 200 -10.94 -13.18 -3.84
CA ASP A 200 -11.41 -14.48 -4.33
C ASP A 200 -12.55 -15.08 -3.50
N LYS A 201 -12.64 -14.74 -2.21
CA LYS A 201 -13.66 -15.23 -1.28
C LYS A 201 -14.49 -14.06 -0.76
N TYR A 202 -14.07 -13.43 0.31
CA TYR A 202 -14.91 -12.46 1.03
C TYR A 202 -14.18 -11.17 1.41
N CYS A 203 -14.95 -10.07 1.46
CA CYS A 203 -14.53 -8.77 1.94
C CYS A 203 -15.47 -8.31 3.06
N LEU A 204 -14.97 -8.31 4.31
CA LEU A 204 -15.78 -8.10 5.51
C LEU A 204 -15.19 -6.98 6.36
N TYR A 205 -16.06 -6.10 6.87
CA TYR A 205 -15.67 -5.06 7.84
C TYR A 205 -14.45 -4.22 7.41
N SER A 206 -14.26 -4.03 6.10
CA SER A 206 -13.04 -3.46 5.53
C SER A 206 -13.34 -2.17 4.77
N THR A 207 -12.34 -1.31 4.67
CA THR A 207 -12.41 -0.12 3.81
C THR A 207 -11.54 -0.36 2.58
N VAL A 208 -12.14 -0.28 1.40
CA VAL A 208 -11.49 -0.65 0.14
C VAL A 208 -11.48 0.54 -0.81
N TYR A 209 -10.31 0.82 -1.37
CA TYR A 209 -10.08 1.86 -2.37
C TYR A 209 -9.51 1.22 -3.64
N ALA A 210 -10.31 1.12 -4.70
CA ALA A 210 -9.92 0.56 -5.98
C ALA A 210 -9.93 1.65 -7.06
N GLY A 211 -8.76 1.97 -7.62
CA GLY A 211 -8.63 2.98 -8.67
C GLY A 211 -9.15 2.54 -10.05
N ALA A 212 -9.52 1.27 -10.19
CA ALA A 212 -10.26 0.75 -11.33
C ALA A 212 -11.43 -0.13 -10.86
N ASN A 213 -11.47 -1.41 -11.24
CA ASN A 213 -12.56 -2.31 -10.88
C ASN A 213 -12.25 -3.12 -9.61
N LEU A 214 -13.30 -3.45 -8.85
CA LEU A 214 -13.23 -4.40 -7.74
C LEU A 214 -14.06 -5.63 -8.06
N VAL A 215 -13.48 -6.81 -7.86
CA VAL A 215 -14.17 -8.09 -8.01
C VAL A 215 -14.11 -8.83 -6.68
N VAL A 216 -15.27 -9.13 -6.10
CA VAL A 216 -15.40 -10.01 -4.93
C VAL A 216 -16.22 -11.22 -5.32
N ARG A 217 -15.60 -12.41 -5.41
CA ARG A 217 -16.31 -13.56 -6.02
C ARG A 217 -17.38 -14.18 -5.14
N GLU A 218 -17.29 -14.05 -3.81
CA GLU A 218 -18.31 -14.59 -2.91
C GLU A 218 -19.08 -13.50 -2.17
N ARG A 219 -18.62 -13.08 -0.99
CA ARG A 219 -19.42 -12.32 -0.03
C ARG A 219 -18.80 -10.95 0.28
N LEU A 220 -19.63 -9.91 0.28
CA LEU A 220 -19.24 -8.55 0.66
C LEU A 220 -20.28 -7.98 1.63
N TYR A 221 -19.88 -7.62 2.85
CA TYR A 221 -20.74 -6.88 3.79
C TYR A 221 -19.95 -6.16 4.88
N GLY A 222 -20.60 -5.19 5.54
CA GLY A 222 -19.99 -4.40 6.61
C GLY A 222 -18.82 -3.53 6.16
N SER A 223 -18.64 -3.38 4.85
CA SER A 223 -17.47 -2.77 4.24
C SER A 223 -17.87 -1.47 3.54
N THR A 224 -16.93 -0.53 3.50
CA THR A 224 -17.04 0.68 2.69
C THR A 224 -16.15 0.52 1.46
N ILE A 225 -16.76 0.51 0.29
CA ILE A 225 -16.10 0.27 -0.99
C ILE A 225 -16.12 1.55 -1.80
N ASN A 226 -14.94 2.06 -2.15
CA ASN A 226 -14.75 3.16 -3.08
C ASN A 226 -14.07 2.61 -4.33
N ALA A 227 -14.78 2.58 -5.45
CA ALA A 227 -14.23 2.14 -6.73
C ALA A 227 -14.43 3.22 -7.80
N TYR A 228 -13.38 3.54 -8.55
CA TYR A 228 -13.53 4.44 -9.71
C TYR A 228 -14.35 3.77 -10.83
N GLY A 229 -14.12 2.48 -11.07
CA GLY A 229 -14.77 1.70 -12.11
C GLY A 229 -16.03 0.97 -11.64
N SER A 230 -16.15 -0.29 -12.07
CA SER A 230 -17.26 -1.18 -11.73
C SER A 230 -16.93 -2.11 -10.57
N VAL A 231 -17.96 -2.54 -9.86
CA VAL A 231 -17.86 -3.52 -8.77
C VAL A 231 -18.65 -4.76 -9.14
N TYR A 232 -18.03 -5.93 -8.98
CA TYR A 232 -18.69 -7.22 -9.15
C TYR A 232 -18.71 -7.99 -7.83
N VAL A 233 -19.88 -8.48 -7.42
CA VAL A 233 -20.05 -9.30 -6.22
C VAL A 233 -20.76 -10.61 -6.58
N GLY A 234 -20.07 -11.74 -6.49
CA GLY A 234 -20.56 -12.98 -7.10
C GLY A 234 -21.71 -13.68 -6.37
N LYS A 235 -21.66 -13.85 -5.04
CA LYS A 235 -22.68 -14.63 -4.30
C LYS A 235 -23.59 -13.78 -3.43
N GLN A 236 -23.04 -12.83 -2.69
CA GLN A 236 -23.80 -12.09 -1.69
C GLN A 236 -23.24 -10.69 -1.45
N LEU A 237 -24.11 -9.71 -1.54
CA LEU A 237 -23.88 -8.32 -1.12
C LEU A 237 -24.79 -7.97 0.07
N GLY A 238 -24.22 -7.43 1.14
CA GLY A 238 -24.92 -7.19 2.41
C GLY A 238 -25.15 -8.50 3.19
N ASN A 239 -25.91 -8.42 4.29
CA ASN A 239 -26.27 -9.60 5.06
C ASN A 239 -27.68 -9.50 5.65
N LYS A 240 -28.21 -10.63 6.15
CA LYS A 240 -29.54 -10.71 6.78
C LYS A 240 -29.70 -9.81 8.00
N ALA A 241 -28.59 -9.47 8.67
CA ALA A 241 -28.59 -8.59 9.83
C ALA A 241 -28.59 -7.10 9.44
N ALA A 242 -28.72 -6.78 8.15
CA ALA A 242 -28.70 -5.42 7.61
C ALA A 242 -27.48 -4.61 8.08
N VAL A 243 -26.31 -5.27 8.15
CA VAL A 243 -25.07 -4.59 8.50
C VAL A 243 -24.75 -3.57 7.41
N PRO A 244 -24.57 -2.29 7.78
CA PRO A 244 -24.34 -1.21 6.82
C PRO A 244 -23.19 -1.55 5.87
N THR A 245 -23.48 -1.50 4.58
CA THR A 245 -22.50 -1.80 3.53
C THR A 245 -22.61 -0.71 2.48
N GLN A 246 -21.52 0.05 2.28
CA GLN A 246 -21.52 1.23 1.43
C GLN A 246 -20.71 0.97 0.17
N ILE A 247 -21.27 1.28 -0.99
CA ILE A 247 -20.61 1.16 -2.29
C ILE A 247 -20.70 2.51 -3.00
N TYR A 248 -19.55 3.12 -3.17
CA TYR A 248 -19.36 4.36 -3.94
C TYR A 248 -18.65 4.03 -5.25
N LEU A 249 -19.31 4.36 -6.36
CA LEU A 249 -18.79 4.17 -7.72
C LEU A 249 -18.56 5.49 -8.43
N GLY A 250 -17.56 5.53 -9.31
CA GLY A 250 -17.29 6.67 -10.19
C GLY A 250 -16.47 7.79 -9.55
N TYR A 251 -16.01 7.58 -8.32
CA TYR A 251 -15.17 8.54 -7.61
C TYR A 251 -13.73 8.08 -7.57
N ASP A 252 -12.80 8.98 -7.84
CA ASP A 252 -11.38 8.70 -7.67
C ASP A 252 -11.08 8.42 -6.18
N PRO A 253 -10.57 7.21 -5.82
CA PRO A 253 -10.35 6.85 -4.43
C PRO A 253 -9.33 7.76 -3.73
N LEU A 254 -8.37 8.32 -4.47
CA LEU A 254 -7.40 9.27 -3.88
C LEU A 254 -8.09 10.56 -3.46
N SER A 255 -8.97 11.09 -4.31
CA SER A 255 -9.78 12.28 -4.06
C SER A 255 -10.77 12.08 -2.91
N ILE A 256 -11.47 10.94 -2.86
CA ILE A 256 -12.36 10.59 -1.73
C ILE A 256 -11.58 10.53 -0.42
N ARG A 257 -10.42 9.87 -0.41
CA ARG A 257 -9.59 9.79 0.79
C ARG A 257 -9.05 11.16 1.21
N GLN A 258 -8.75 12.04 0.27
CA GLN A 258 -8.39 13.43 0.59
C GLN A 258 -9.56 14.18 1.21
N LEU A 259 -10.78 13.98 0.70
CA LEU A 259 -11.99 14.55 1.28
C LEU A 259 -12.25 14.04 2.69
N GLU A 260 -12.16 12.74 2.94
CA GLU A 260 -12.32 12.16 4.28
C GLU A 260 -11.30 12.72 5.29
N LYS A 261 -10.05 12.91 4.86
CA LYS A 261 -9.03 13.59 5.68
C LYS A 261 -9.38 15.04 5.97
N ILE A 262 -9.93 15.75 5.00
CA ILE A 262 -10.36 17.13 5.19
C ILE A 262 -11.60 17.18 6.10
N ASP A 263 -12.56 16.27 5.95
CA ASP A 263 -13.78 16.19 6.74
C ASP A 263 -13.48 15.85 8.20
N SER A 264 -12.59 14.90 8.46
CA SER A 264 -12.09 14.61 9.80
C SER A 264 -11.35 15.80 10.43
N LEU A 265 -10.52 16.52 9.66
CA LEU A 265 -9.90 17.76 10.11
C LEU A 265 -10.93 18.84 10.45
N ILE A 266 -11.95 19.03 9.61
CA ILE A 266 -13.03 20.00 9.83
C ILE A 266 -13.83 19.63 11.08
N SER A 267 -14.14 18.35 11.30
CA SER A 267 -14.83 17.86 12.50
C SER A 267 -14.03 18.18 13.76
N ASN A 268 -12.74 17.83 13.77
CA ASN A 268 -11.85 18.09 14.91
C ASN A 268 -11.71 19.59 15.19
N LEU A 269 -11.52 20.41 14.14
CA LEU A 269 -11.47 21.86 14.28
C LEU A 269 -12.79 22.42 14.82
N SER A 270 -13.92 21.91 14.34
CA SER A 270 -15.25 22.35 14.79
C SER A 270 -15.46 22.03 16.27
N GLN A 271 -15.12 20.82 16.72
CA GLN A 271 -15.16 20.44 18.14
C GLN A 271 -14.25 21.33 19.00
N THR A 272 -13.02 21.57 18.54
CA THR A 272 -12.06 22.44 19.25
C THR A 272 -12.55 23.88 19.36
N ILE A 273 -13.14 24.43 18.29
CA ILE A 273 -13.74 25.76 18.27
C ILE A 273 -14.91 25.84 19.25
N THR A 274 -15.80 24.84 19.26
CA THR A 274 -16.95 24.81 20.19
C THR A 274 -16.47 24.77 21.65
N HIS A 275 -15.48 23.93 21.96
CA HIS A 275 -14.89 23.85 23.29
C HIS A 275 -14.24 25.16 23.71
N LEU A 276 -13.42 25.76 22.84
CA LEU A 276 -12.77 27.05 23.14
C LEU A 276 -13.77 28.19 23.29
N LYS A 277 -14.86 28.22 22.52
CA LYS A 277 -15.95 29.20 22.70
C LYS A 277 -16.63 29.04 24.06
N ALA A 278 -16.89 27.80 24.50
CA ALA A 278 -17.49 27.54 25.80
C ALA A 278 -16.57 27.97 26.96
N VAL A 279 -15.27 27.67 26.87
CA VAL A 279 -14.28 28.08 27.88
C VAL A 279 -14.09 29.60 27.90
N ALA A 280 -14.03 30.25 26.74
CA ALA A 280 -13.86 31.70 26.63
C ALA A 280 -15.08 32.49 27.16
N GLY A 281 -16.28 31.89 27.15
CA GLY A 281 -17.48 32.49 27.77
C GLY A 281 -17.43 32.63 29.29
N HIS A 282 -16.46 31.97 29.95
CA HIS A 282 -16.27 31.98 31.40
C HIS A 282 -15.02 32.74 31.88
N LEU A 283 -14.25 33.41 30.99
CA LEU A 283 -13.06 34.17 31.35
C LEU A 283 -13.29 35.70 31.30
N PRO A 284 -12.67 36.48 32.20
CA PRO A 284 -12.73 37.95 32.18
C PRO A 284 -12.07 38.57 30.91
N PRO A 285 -12.37 39.84 30.57
CA PRO A 285 -12.23 40.40 29.22
C PRO A 285 -10.80 40.74 28.74
N ASP A 286 -9.76 40.06 29.21
CA ASP A 286 -8.35 40.28 28.78
C ASP A 286 -7.81 39.20 27.84
N ALA A 287 -8.70 38.55 27.08
CA ALA A 287 -8.41 37.37 26.27
C ALA A 287 -7.86 37.70 24.85
N SER A 288 -6.82 38.54 24.74
CA SER A 288 -6.18 38.86 23.44
C SER A 288 -5.64 37.60 22.75
N ASP A 289 -5.00 36.69 23.50
CA ASP A 289 -4.40 35.48 22.93
C ASP A 289 -5.42 34.37 22.64
N ALA A 290 -6.42 34.16 23.49
CA ALA A 290 -7.47 33.16 23.24
C ALA A 290 -8.36 33.57 22.06
N SER A 291 -8.66 34.86 21.93
CA SER A 291 -9.41 35.39 20.77
C SER A 291 -8.60 35.28 19.48
N ARG A 292 -7.29 35.58 19.50
CA ARG A 292 -6.40 35.37 18.35
C ARG A 292 -6.29 33.88 17.97
N LYS A 293 -6.19 32.99 18.95
CA LYS A 293 -6.16 31.54 18.72
C LYS A 293 -7.47 31.03 18.13
N LEU A 294 -8.61 31.53 18.62
CA LEU A 294 -9.93 31.21 18.09
C LEU A 294 -10.08 31.70 16.64
N ALA A 295 -9.68 32.94 16.35
CA ALA A 295 -9.71 33.50 14.99
C ALA A 295 -8.87 32.67 14.01
N ARG A 296 -7.65 32.26 14.41
CA ARG A 296 -6.80 31.37 13.60
C ARG A 296 -7.46 30.02 13.32
N LEU A 297 -8.09 29.40 14.31
CA LEU A 297 -8.77 28.11 14.13
C LEU A 297 -10.00 28.22 13.23
N VAL A 298 -10.77 29.31 13.35
CA VAL A 298 -11.91 29.59 12.47
C VAL A 298 -11.44 29.80 11.03
N GLU A 299 -10.39 30.58 10.82
CA GLU A 299 -9.79 30.79 9.50
C GLU A 299 -9.27 29.47 8.90
N GLN A 300 -8.58 28.65 9.70
CA GLN A 300 -8.11 27.34 9.27
C GLN A 300 -9.27 26.40 8.87
N ARG A 301 -10.38 26.42 9.63
CA ARG A 301 -11.60 25.68 9.29
C ARG A 301 -12.18 26.17 7.97
N GLU A 302 -12.25 27.48 7.77
CA GLU A 302 -12.81 28.06 6.54
C GLU A 302 -11.95 27.75 5.30
N ARG A 303 -10.63 27.80 5.42
CA ARG A 303 -9.71 27.33 4.37
C ARG A 303 -9.91 25.86 4.05
N SER A 304 -10.10 25.02 5.08
CA SER A 304 -10.36 23.59 4.91
C SER A 304 -11.69 23.34 4.22
N MET A 305 -12.73 24.10 4.59
CA MET A 305 -14.05 24.07 3.93
C MET A 305 -13.96 24.49 2.46
N LYS A 306 -13.27 25.58 2.13
CA LYS A 306 -13.07 26.00 0.73
C LYS A 306 -12.38 24.90 -0.10
N ARG A 307 -11.30 24.32 0.44
CA ARG A 307 -10.58 23.22 -0.21
C ARG A 307 -11.45 21.97 -0.39
N ARG A 308 -12.32 21.66 0.59
CA ARG A 308 -13.33 20.60 0.48
C ARG A 308 -14.27 20.87 -0.69
N THR A 309 -14.79 22.09 -0.81
CA THR A 309 -15.70 22.48 -1.90
C THR A 309 -15.01 22.40 -3.27
N GLU A 310 -13.75 22.81 -3.36
CA GLU A 310 -12.93 22.74 -4.59
C GLU A 310 -12.59 21.31 -5.04
N LEU A 311 -12.41 20.39 -4.09
CA LEU A 311 -12.21 18.98 -4.41
C LEU A 311 -13.52 18.32 -4.86
N TRP A 312 -14.62 18.66 -4.19
CA TRP A 312 -15.96 18.22 -4.60
C TRP A 312 -16.31 18.69 -6.01
N SER A 313 -16.06 19.95 -6.35
CA SER A 313 -16.32 20.47 -7.70
C SER A 313 -15.52 19.76 -8.79
N ARG A 314 -14.28 19.32 -8.49
CA ARG A 314 -13.47 18.54 -9.42
C ARG A 314 -14.00 17.12 -9.65
N LEU A 315 -14.50 16.47 -8.60
CA LEU A 315 -15.14 15.15 -8.73
C LEU A 315 -16.40 15.18 -9.60
N TYR A 316 -17.09 16.32 -9.67
CA TYR A 316 -18.31 16.48 -10.47
C TYR A 316 -18.09 16.57 -11.98
N LEU A 317 -16.87 16.80 -12.48
CA LEU A 317 -16.63 17.01 -13.92
C LEU A 317 -16.51 15.71 -14.74
N ASP A 318 -16.47 14.55 -14.08
CA ASP A 318 -16.14 13.25 -14.69
C ASP A 318 -17.39 12.40 -15.04
N GLU A 319 -18.52 13.04 -15.36
CA GLU A 319 -19.83 12.39 -15.59
C GLU A 319 -19.80 11.28 -16.66
N LYS A 320 -18.98 11.42 -17.71
CA LYS A 320 -18.86 10.40 -18.77
C LYS A 320 -18.30 9.07 -18.27
N SER A 321 -17.36 9.10 -17.32
CA SER A 321 -16.81 7.88 -16.71
C SER A 321 -17.84 7.22 -15.80
N MET A 322 -18.65 8.03 -15.09
CA MET A 322 -19.68 7.55 -14.16
C MET A 322 -20.80 6.76 -14.85
N GLN A 323 -21.17 7.11 -16.10
CA GLN A 323 -22.17 6.36 -16.87
C GLN A 323 -21.76 4.91 -17.17
N ASN A 324 -20.47 4.61 -17.18
CA ASN A 324 -19.95 3.27 -17.43
C ASN A 324 -19.82 2.43 -16.14
N CYS A 325 -19.97 3.05 -14.96
CA CYS A 325 -19.90 2.35 -13.69
C CYS A 325 -21.13 1.46 -13.49
N ARG A 326 -20.88 0.20 -13.13
CA ARG A 326 -21.93 -0.77 -12.81
C ARG A 326 -21.59 -1.51 -11.53
N LEU A 327 -22.61 -1.78 -10.73
CA LEU A 327 -22.56 -2.74 -9.64
C LEU A 327 -23.30 -4.01 -10.08
N MET A 328 -22.55 -5.08 -10.29
CA MET A 328 -23.07 -6.35 -10.79
C MET A 328 -23.13 -7.36 -9.67
N VAL A 329 -24.32 -7.88 -9.39
CA VAL A 329 -24.54 -8.89 -8.34
C VAL A 329 -25.40 -10.02 -8.89
N PRO A 330 -24.80 -11.07 -9.50
CA PRO A 330 -25.55 -12.26 -9.91
C PRO A 330 -26.16 -13.02 -8.72
N GLY A 331 -25.59 -12.86 -7.52
CA GLY A 331 -26.10 -13.42 -6.28
C GLY A 331 -27.22 -12.61 -5.63
N LYS A 332 -27.30 -12.65 -4.30
CA LYS A 332 -28.31 -11.92 -3.51
C LYS A 332 -27.79 -10.60 -2.96
N VAL A 333 -28.59 -9.55 -3.02
CA VAL A 333 -28.37 -8.27 -2.35
C VAL A 333 -29.34 -8.19 -1.17
N PHE A 334 -28.82 -7.93 0.03
CA PHE A 334 -29.63 -7.79 1.25
C PHE A 334 -29.93 -6.31 1.56
N PRO A 335 -30.98 -6.03 2.37
CA PRO A 335 -31.23 -4.70 2.88
C PRO A 335 -30.07 -4.12 3.71
N GLY A 336 -29.97 -2.79 3.76
CA GLY A 336 -28.88 -2.07 4.45
C GLY A 336 -27.65 -1.82 3.59
N VAL A 337 -27.74 -2.12 2.28
CA VAL A 337 -26.72 -1.76 1.29
C VAL A 337 -27.03 -0.37 0.76
N GLU A 338 -26.07 0.53 0.88
CA GLU A 338 -26.10 1.89 0.34
C GLU A 338 -25.26 1.93 -0.93
N ILE A 339 -25.87 2.37 -2.02
CA ILE A 339 -25.22 2.45 -3.33
C ILE A 339 -25.23 3.92 -3.74
N SER A 340 -24.06 4.42 -4.11
CA SER A 340 -23.88 5.74 -4.67
C SER A 340 -23.07 5.65 -5.96
N VAL A 341 -23.60 6.27 -7.03
CA VAL A 341 -22.92 6.37 -8.32
C VAL A 341 -22.96 7.83 -8.71
N GLY A 342 -21.83 8.53 -8.56
CA GLY A 342 -21.85 9.99 -8.64
C GLY A 342 -22.90 10.59 -7.70
N ARG A 343 -23.74 11.49 -8.21
CA ARG A 343 -24.79 12.18 -7.43
C ARG A 343 -25.95 11.30 -7.01
N ALA A 344 -26.16 10.18 -7.70
CA ALA A 344 -27.28 9.31 -7.44
C ALA A 344 -27.00 8.47 -6.19
N PHE A 345 -28.02 8.31 -5.35
CA PHE A 345 -27.96 7.54 -4.13
C PHE A 345 -29.20 6.65 -4.03
N MET A 346 -28.97 5.39 -3.65
CA MET A 346 -30.02 4.41 -3.44
C MET A 346 -29.72 3.59 -2.19
N LEU A 347 -30.72 3.50 -1.30
CA LEU A 347 -30.72 2.56 -0.19
C LEU A 347 -31.49 1.31 -0.58
N VAL A 348 -30.89 0.14 -0.38
CA VAL A 348 -31.56 -1.14 -0.59
C VAL A 348 -32.41 -1.45 0.64
N GLU A 349 -33.73 -1.36 0.49
CA GLU A 349 -34.70 -1.66 1.56
C GLU A 349 -35.27 -3.09 1.48
N ARG A 350 -35.20 -3.70 0.30
CA ARG A 350 -35.73 -5.05 0.02
C ARG A 350 -34.67 -5.90 -0.67
N PRO A 351 -34.69 -7.22 -0.49
CA PRO A 351 -33.69 -8.08 -1.13
C PRO A 351 -33.88 -8.11 -2.65
N TYR A 352 -32.77 -8.10 -3.37
CA TYR A 352 -32.71 -8.29 -4.83
C TYR A 352 -31.87 -9.53 -5.17
N GLU A 353 -32.11 -10.14 -6.33
CA GLU A 353 -31.32 -11.26 -6.82
C GLU A 353 -31.04 -11.11 -8.31
N ASN A 354 -29.82 -11.46 -8.73
CA ASN A 354 -29.39 -11.38 -10.13
C ASN A 354 -29.62 -9.99 -10.76
N VAL A 355 -29.06 -8.95 -10.14
CA VAL A 355 -29.29 -7.55 -10.51
C VAL A 355 -28.01 -6.80 -10.84
N CYS A 356 -28.14 -5.85 -11.76
CA CYS A 356 -27.17 -4.84 -12.10
C CYS A 356 -27.72 -3.47 -11.71
N PHE A 357 -26.98 -2.73 -10.88
CA PHE A 357 -27.26 -1.32 -10.61
C PHE A 357 -26.39 -0.46 -11.51
N ARG A 358 -27.00 0.52 -12.17
CA ARG A 358 -26.31 1.47 -13.06
C ARG A 358 -26.93 2.85 -12.96
N LEU A 359 -26.15 3.85 -13.34
CA LEU A 359 -26.65 5.21 -13.49
C LEU A 359 -27.49 5.34 -14.78
N CYS A 360 -28.67 5.95 -14.68
CA CYS A 360 -29.54 6.29 -15.79
C CYS A 360 -30.27 7.60 -15.49
N TYR A 361 -30.07 8.65 -16.29
CA TYR A 361 -30.69 9.96 -16.10
C TYR A 361 -30.59 10.49 -14.64
N ASP A 362 -29.38 10.46 -14.07
CA ASP A 362 -29.07 10.90 -12.69
C ASP A 362 -29.72 10.10 -11.55
N ASP A 363 -30.34 8.96 -11.86
CA ASP A 363 -30.85 8.03 -10.86
C ASP A 363 -30.23 6.63 -11.00
N ILE A 364 -30.27 5.84 -9.93
CA ILE A 364 -29.80 4.45 -9.93
C ILE A 364 -30.96 3.55 -10.32
N VAL A 365 -30.84 2.92 -11.49
CA VAL A 365 -31.82 1.92 -11.95
C VAL A 365 -31.31 0.51 -11.66
N VAL A 366 -32.26 -0.35 -11.28
CA VAL A 366 -32.02 -1.77 -11.05
C VAL A 366 -32.51 -2.55 -12.27
N GLU A 367 -31.61 -3.26 -12.91
CA GLU A 367 -31.93 -4.10 -14.07
C GLU A 367 -31.55 -5.56 -13.79
N PRO A 368 -32.27 -6.54 -14.36
CA PRO A 368 -31.84 -7.93 -14.29
C PRO A 368 -30.49 -8.09 -15.00
N LEU A 369 -29.58 -8.86 -14.41
CA LEU A 369 -28.30 -9.15 -15.04
C LEU A 369 -28.56 -9.99 -16.32
N PRO A 370 -28.03 -9.60 -17.49
CA PRO A 370 -28.16 -10.42 -18.68
C PRO A 370 -27.58 -11.81 -18.40
N PRO A 371 -28.21 -12.89 -18.91
CA PRO A 371 -27.70 -14.24 -18.73
C PRO A 371 -26.26 -14.28 -19.23
N ALA A 372 -25.35 -14.77 -18.40
CA ALA A 372 -23.96 -14.95 -18.80
C ALA A 372 -23.96 -15.82 -20.05
N ASP A 373 -23.51 -15.23 -21.17
CA ASP A 373 -23.43 -15.91 -22.44
C ASP A 373 -22.56 -17.15 -22.21
N LYS A 374 -23.20 -18.33 -22.18
CA LYS A 374 -22.50 -19.60 -22.06
C LYS A 374 -21.77 -19.75 -23.38
N GLY A 375 -20.57 -19.19 -23.45
CA GLY A 375 -19.65 -19.33 -24.55
C GLY A 375 -19.65 -20.80 -24.94
N LYS A 376 -20.13 -21.06 -26.16
CA LYS A 376 -20.17 -22.39 -26.77
C LYS A 376 -18.78 -22.98 -26.61
N GLN A 377 -18.63 -23.91 -25.67
CA GLN A 377 -17.54 -24.87 -25.72
C GLN A 377 -17.77 -25.67 -27.00
N LYS A 378 -16.96 -25.35 -28.02
CA LYS A 378 -16.72 -26.22 -29.16
C LYS A 378 -15.34 -26.80 -29.00
#